data_AF-A0A3C0AXU9-F1
#
_entry.id   AF-A0A3C0AXU9-F1
#
_cell.length_a   1.000
_cell.length_b   1.000
_cell.length_c   1.000
_cell.angle_alpha   90.00
_cell.angle_beta   90.00
_cell.angle_gamma   90.00
#
_symmetry.space_group_name_H-M   'P 1'
#
loop_
_entity.id
_entity.type
_entity.pdbx_description
1 polymer ?
#
loop_
_entity_poly.entity_id
_entity_poly.type
_entity_poly.pdbx_seq_one_letter_code
_entity_poly.pdbx_strand_id
1 'polypeptide(L)' 'MALHNTNPTKTLAWQKLQKHFQEMQNVSMTSLFEKDQTRTSQFHIQWNDFLIDFSKNI' A
#
# COMPACT_ATOMS: atom_id res chain seq x y z
N MET A 1 -11.64 -28.35 1.19
CA MET A 1 -11.80 -27.48 2.37
C MET A 1 -12.62 -26.27 1.95
N ALA A 2 -13.62 -25.86 2.72
CA ALA A 2 -14.39 -24.65 2.42
C ALA A 2 -13.56 -23.40 2.75
N LEU A 3 -13.77 -22.31 2.02
CA LEU A 3 -13.10 -21.04 2.27
C LEU A 3 -13.55 -20.47 3.63
N HIS A 4 -12.63 -19.79 4.31
CA HIS A 4 -12.97 -19.01 5.49
C HIS A 4 -13.85 -17.81 5.12
N ASN A 5 -14.96 -17.64 5.83
CA ASN A 5 -15.89 -16.53 5.63
C ASN A 5 -15.74 -15.46 6.72
N THR A 6 -14.51 -15.00 6.92
CA THR A 6 -14.21 -13.95 7.92
C THR A 6 -14.62 -12.60 7.37
N ASN A 7 -15.45 -11.85 8.10
CA ASN A 7 -15.80 -10.49 7.71
C ASN A 7 -14.58 -9.56 7.85
N PRO A 8 -14.07 -8.97 6.75
CA PRO A 8 -12.83 -8.19 6.77
C PRO A 8 -12.93 -6.93 7.63
N THR A 9 -14.10 -6.29 7.72
CA THR A 9 -14.28 -5.03 8.44
C THR A 9 -14.15 -5.17 9.96
N LYS A 10 -14.27 -6.40 10.46
CA LYS A 10 -14.13 -6.73 11.89
C LYS A 10 -12.69 -7.08 12.28
N THR A 11 -11.77 -7.17 11.32
CA THR A 11 -10.38 -7.52 11.61
C THR A 11 -9.64 -6.34 12.24
N LEU A 12 -8.68 -6.63 13.12
CA LEU A 12 -7.79 -5.60 13.68
C LEU A 12 -6.99 -4.88 12.59
N ALA A 13 -6.65 -5.58 11.50
CA ALA A 13 -5.96 -5.00 10.36
C ALA A 13 -6.83 -3.92 9.69
N TRP A 14 -8.13 -4.17 9.48
CA TRP A 14 -9.03 -3.20 8.89
C TRP A 14 -9.17 -1.93 9.73
N GLN A 15 -9.29 -2.07 11.06
CA GLN A 15 -9.34 -0.92 11.96
C GLN A 15 -8.07 -0.05 11.87
N LYS A 16 -6.89 -0.69 11.78
CA LYS A 16 -5.62 0.02 11.58
C LYS A 16 -5.55 0.74 10.23
N LEU A 17 -6.02 0.09 9.16
CA LEU A 17 -6.07 0.69 7.82
C LEU A 17 -7.02 1.90 7.78
N GLN A 18 -8.18 1.82 8.44
CA GLN A 18 -9.11 2.95 8.54
C GLN A 18 -8.48 4.15 9.27
N LYS A 19 -7.74 3.90 10.36
CA LYS A 19 -7.00 4.96 11.06
C LYS A 19 -5.93 5.57 10.15
N HIS A 20 -5.15 4.72 9.48
CA HIS A 20 -4.08 5.17 8.59
C HIS A 20 -4.61 5.98 7.39
N PHE A 21 -5.77 5.61 6.86
CA PHE A 21 -6.44 6.40 5.81
C PHE A 21 -6.70 7.85 6.25
N GLN A 22 -7.13 8.07 7.50
CA GLN A 22 -7.35 9.44 8.00
C GLN A 22 -6.07 10.28 7.98
N GLU A 23 -4.90 9.65 8.15
CA GLU A 23 -3.58 10.28 8.11
C GLU A 23 -3.11 10.50 6.65
N MET A 24 -3.41 9.56 5.75
CA MET A 24 -2.87 9.54 4.39
C MET A 24 -3.76 10.21 3.33
N GLN A 25 -5.06 10.39 3.59
CA GLN A 25 -6.04 10.87 2.58
C GLN A 25 -5.70 12.22 1.94
N ASN A 26 -4.91 13.06 2.61
CA ASN A 26 -4.47 14.37 2.12
C ASN A 26 -2.99 14.42 1.71
N VAL A 27 -2.28 13.29 1.82
CA VAL A 27 -0.86 13.21 1.44
C VAL A 27 -0.75 13.19 -0.08
N SER A 28 0.12 14.02 -0.65
CA SER A 28 0.35 14.06 -2.09
C SER A 28 1.43 13.06 -2.52
N MET A 29 1.26 12.47 -3.69
CA MET A 29 2.24 11.51 -4.24
C MET A 29 3.61 12.15 -4.39
N THR A 30 3.66 13.38 -4.91
CA THR A 30 4.91 14.12 -5.10
C THR A 30 5.68 14.26 -3.78
N SER A 31 4.98 14.56 -2.68
CA SER A 31 5.63 14.68 -1.37
C SER A 31 6.23 13.35 -0.87
N LEU A 32 5.66 12.20 -1.27
CA LEU A 32 6.19 10.89 -0.92
C LEU A 32 7.49 10.60 -1.66
N PHE A 33 7.59 10.99 -2.94
CA PHE A 33 8.82 10.85 -3.72
C PHE A 33 9.90 11.85 -3.32
N GLU A 34 9.53 13.06 -2.92
CA GLU A 34 10.47 14.04 -2.39
C GLU A 34 11.10 13.58 -1.06
N LYS A 35 10.29 12.95 -0.20
CA LYS A 35 10.75 12.43 1.10
C LYS A 35 11.56 11.13 0.98
N ASP A 36 11.30 10.33 -0.05
CA ASP A 36 11.95 9.03 -0.25
C ASP A 36 12.39 8.86 -1.71
N GLN A 37 13.64 9.22 -1.98
CA GLN A 37 14.27 9.08 -3.29
C GLN A 37 14.40 7.62 -3.74
N THR A 38 14.31 6.66 -2.83
CA THR A 38 14.42 5.21 -3.12
C THR A 38 13.06 4.53 -3.19
N ARG A 39 11.95 5.30 -3.20
CA ARG A 39 10.59 4.76 -3.21
C ARG A 39 10.33 3.82 -4.38
N THR A 40 10.76 4.14 -5.60
CA THR A 40 10.60 3.22 -6.74
C THR A 40 11.30 1.89 -6.50
N SER A 41 12.51 1.89 -5.93
CA SER A 41 13.20 0.63 -5.61
C SER A 41 12.53 -0.17 -4.49
N GLN A 42 11.88 0.51 -3.53
CA GLN A 42 11.18 -0.15 -2.42
C GLN A 42 9.79 -0.68 -2.81
N PHE A 43 9.14 -0.05 -3.80
CA PHE A 43 7.76 -0.34 -4.22
C PHE A 43 7.70 -0.83 -5.67
N HIS A 44 8.65 -1.68 -6.07
CA HIS A 44 8.52 -2.47 -7.27
C HIS A 44 8.80 -3.94 -6.99
N ILE A 45 8.30 -4.80 -7.88
CA ILE A 45 8.70 -6.20 -7.96
C ILE A 45 9.25 -6.42 -9.37
N GLN A 46 10.49 -6.88 -9.47
CA GLN A 46 11.05 -7.39 -10.71
C GLN A 46 10.83 -8.90 -10.75
N TRP A 47 10.14 -9.39 -11.77
CA TRP A 47 9.97 -10.82 -12.03
C TRP A 47 10.44 -11.13 -13.45
N ASN A 48 11.60 -11.78 -13.56
CA ASN A 48 12.29 -12.02 -14.82
C ASN A 48 12.48 -10.70 -15.59
N ASP A 49 11.92 -10.60 -16.80
CA ASP A 49 11.98 -9.42 -17.66
C ASP A 49 10.81 -8.44 -17.43
N PHE A 50 9.99 -8.67 -16.39
CA PHE A 50 8.80 -7.86 -16.10
C PHE A 50 8.96 -7.04 -14.81
N LEU A 51 8.78 -5.73 -14.91
CA LEU A 51 8.82 -4.79 -13.79
C LEU A 51 7.40 -4.36 -13.42
N ILE A 52 7.00 -4.62 -12.17
CA ILE A 52 5.75 -4.11 -11.58
C ILE A 52 6.12 -2.98 -10.63
N ASP A 53 6.00 -1.73 -11.08
CA ASP A 53 6.18 -0.54 -10.25
C ASP A 53 4.82 -0.09 -9.68
N PHE A 54 4.67 -0.22 -8.36
CA PHE A 54 3.49 0.24 -7.61
C PHE A 54 3.83 1.41 -6.68
N SER A 55 4.98 2.07 -6.86
CA SER A 55 5.42 3.23 -6.07
C SER A 55 4.46 4.42 -6.11
N LYS A 56 3.60 4.47 -7.12
CA LYS A 56 2.56 5.51 -7.31
C LYS A 56 1.20 5.14 -6.68
N ASN A 57 1.17 4.27 -5.68
CA ASN A 57 -0.03 4.02 -4.86
C ASN A 57 0.01 4.82 -3.54
N ILE A 58 -1.15 5.35 -3.13
CA ILE A 58 -1.43 6.02 -1.84
C ILE A 58 -2.54 5.23 -1.13
#